data_AF-A0A401RHU4-F1
#
_entry.id   AF-A0A401RHU4-F1
#
_cell.length_a   1.000
_cell.length_b   1.000
_cell.length_c   1.000
_cell.angle_alpha   90.00
_cell.angle_beta   90.00
_cell.angle_gamma   90.00
#
_symmetry.space_group_name_H-M   'P 1'
#
loop_
_entity.id
_entity.type
_entity.pdbx_description
1 polymer ?
#
loop_
_entity_poly.entity_id
_entity_poly.type
_entity_poly.pdbx_seq_one_letter_code
_entity_poly.pdbx_strand_id
1 'polypeptide(L)'
;PQFTHSVYKQLISQLQTSIQEEVSQISEDGLFERALPKLDQLERESEARTDPAWRPTGSPAVDLRTHLVPYLLQQRDYLRLKLKRAKEENAALAQSVLEGRSRVESLVRVRDEQCQRWQQCTELCRQFQLDEH
;
A
#
# COMPACT_ATOMS: atom_id res chain seq x y z
N PRO A 1 -78.20 -15.07 -14.51
CA PRO A 1 -76.95 -15.83 -14.23
C PRO A 1 -75.76 -15.57 -15.18
N GLN A 2 -75.93 -14.87 -16.31
CA GLN A 2 -74.80 -14.52 -17.21
C GLN A 2 -74.04 -13.26 -16.75
N PHE A 3 -74.77 -12.25 -16.26
CA PHE A 3 -74.19 -11.00 -15.74
C PHE A 3 -73.27 -11.21 -14.53
N THR A 4 -73.65 -12.08 -13.58
CA THR A 4 -72.82 -12.43 -12.43
C THR A 4 -71.51 -13.11 -12.85
N HIS A 5 -71.56 -13.90 -13.92
CA HIS A 5 -70.37 -14.57 -14.46
C HIS A 5 -69.43 -13.60 -15.19
N SER A 6 -69.97 -12.60 -15.90
CA SER A 6 -69.13 -11.55 -16.53
C SER A 6 -68.48 -10.65 -15.49
N VAL A 7 -69.20 -10.28 -14.43
CA VAL A 7 -68.64 -9.50 -13.31
C VAL A 7 -67.54 -10.27 -12.59
N TYR A 8 -67.72 -11.56 -12.32
CA TYR A 8 -66.69 -12.40 -11.73
C TYR A 8 -65.43 -12.48 -12.60
N LYS A 9 -65.59 -12.70 -13.92
CA LYS A 9 -64.46 -12.71 -14.85
C LYS A 9 -63.71 -11.39 -14.87
N GLN A 10 -64.44 -10.27 -14.88
CA GLN A 10 -63.85 -8.94 -14.85
C GLN A 10 -63.09 -8.68 -13.54
N LEU A 11 -63.64 -9.09 -12.40
CA LEU A 11 -62.97 -8.98 -11.11
C LEU A 11 -61.66 -9.77 -11.11
N ILE A 12 -61.67 -11.02 -11.57
CA ILE A 12 -60.46 -11.85 -11.61
C ILE A 12 -59.41 -11.25 -12.56
N SER A 13 -59.81 -10.83 -13.76
CA SER A 13 -58.84 -10.25 -14.70
C SER A 13 -58.22 -8.97 -14.15
N GLN A 14 -59.04 -8.10 -13.55
CA GLN A 14 -58.54 -6.82 -13.00
C GLN A 14 -57.63 -7.05 -11.79
N LEU A 15 -57.98 -7.98 -10.89
CA LEU A 15 -57.10 -8.34 -9.77
C LEU A 15 -55.77 -8.93 -10.24
N GLN A 16 -55.81 -9.84 -11.23
CA GLN A 16 -54.59 -10.44 -11.79
C GLN A 16 -53.68 -9.39 -12.43
N THR A 17 -54.25 -8.49 -13.25
CA THR A 17 -53.51 -7.41 -13.88
C THR A 17 -52.95 -6.44 -12.84
N SER A 18 -53.75 -6.01 -11.87
CA SER A 18 -53.30 -5.11 -10.79
C SER A 18 -52.14 -5.70 -10.00
N ILE A 19 -52.22 -6.98 -9.62
CA ILE A 19 -51.13 -7.65 -8.89
C ILE A 19 -49.87 -7.75 -9.76
N GLN A 20 -50.03 -8.11 -11.04
CA GLN A 20 -48.88 -8.23 -11.94
C GLN A 20 -48.19 -6.89 -12.19
N GLU A 21 -48.97 -5.82 -12.34
CA GLU A 21 -48.48 -4.45 -12.49
C GLU A 21 -47.75 -3.99 -11.22
N GLU A 22 -48.34 -4.20 -10.04
CA GLU A 22 -47.71 -3.86 -8.75
C GLU A 22 -46.39 -4.63 -8.55
N VAL A 23 -46.37 -5.93 -8.83
CA VAL A 23 -45.14 -6.74 -8.71
C VAL A 23 -44.08 -6.27 -9.71
N SER A 24 -44.47 -5.96 -10.94
CA SER A 24 -43.55 -5.45 -11.95
C SER A 24 -42.97 -4.10 -11.53
N GLN A 25 -43.80 -3.21 -11.00
CA GLN A 25 -43.37 -1.91 -10.49
C GLN A 25 -42.39 -2.06 -9.31
N ILE A 26 -42.70 -2.91 -8.33
CA ILE A 26 -41.79 -3.18 -7.20
C ILE A 26 -40.46 -3.79 -7.70
N SER A 27 -40.51 -4.67 -8.71
CA SER A 27 -39.30 -5.26 -9.31
C SER A 27 -38.41 -4.20 -9.96
N GLU A 28 -39.02 -3.28 -10.70
CA GLU A 28 -38.31 -2.18 -11.38
C GLU A 28 -37.74 -1.17 -10.38
N ASP A 29 -38.55 -0.69 -9.42
CA ASP A 29 -38.13 0.26 -8.37
C ASP A 29 -37.02 -0.33 -7.49
N GLY A 30 -37.14 -1.62 -7.15
CA GLY A 30 -36.15 -2.37 -6.39
C GLY A 30 -34.92 -2.79 -7.18
N LEU A 31 -34.90 -2.57 -8.51
CA LEU A 31 -33.86 -3.02 -9.44
C LEU A 31 -33.55 -4.53 -9.30
N PHE A 32 -34.57 -5.34 -9.02
CA PHE A 32 -34.40 -6.76 -8.70
C PHE A 32 -33.86 -7.57 -9.88
N GLU A 33 -34.21 -7.18 -11.10
CA GLU A 33 -33.64 -7.72 -12.35
C GLU A 33 -32.10 -7.65 -12.38
N ARG A 34 -31.48 -6.75 -11.61
CA ARG A 34 -30.02 -6.63 -11.48
C ARG A 34 -29.49 -7.19 -10.17
N ALA A 35 -30.25 -7.05 -9.09
CA ALA A 35 -29.81 -7.48 -7.76
C ALA A 35 -29.85 -9.00 -7.60
N LEU A 36 -30.93 -9.66 -8.06
CA LEU A 36 -31.11 -11.12 -7.90
C LEU A 36 -30.08 -11.92 -8.70
N PRO A 37 -29.77 -11.62 -9.98
CA PRO A 37 -28.75 -12.38 -10.70
C PRO A 37 -27.34 -12.20 -10.10
N LYS A 38 -27.04 -11.03 -9.52
CA LYS A 38 -25.79 -10.81 -8.79
C LYS A 38 -25.74 -11.62 -7.50
N LEU A 39 -26.86 -11.75 -6.80
CA LEU A 39 -26.95 -12.59 -5.60
C LEU A 39 -26.73 -14.06 -5.95
N ASP A 40 -27.36 -14.55 -7.02
CA ASP A 40 -27.16 -15.92 -7.52
C ASP A 40 -25.69 -16.18 -7.89
N GLN A 41 -25.02 -15.20 -8.50
CA GLN A 41 -23.59 -15.29 -8.80
C GLN A 41 -22.76 -15.41 -7.52
N LEU A 42 -23.02 -14.56 -6.52
CA LEU A 42 -22.30 -14.56 -5.24
C LEU A 42 -22.50 -15.87 -4.47
N GLU A 43 -23.72 -16.43 -4.51
CA GLU A 43 -24.01 -17.73 -3.91
C GLU A 43 -23.13 -18.82 -4.53
N ARG A 44 -23.12 -18.93 -5.87
CA ARG A 44 -22.30 -19.90 -6.61
C ARG A 44 -20.80 -19.75 -6.31
N GLU A 45 -20.29 -18.52 -6.27
CA GLU A 45 -18.89 -18.23 -5.92
C GLU A 45 -18.54 -18.63 -4.48
N SER A 46 -19.53 -18.72 -3.59
CA SER A 46 -19.37 -19.04 -2.18
C SER A 46 -19.58 -20.51 -1.83
N GLU A 47 -20.08 -21.34 -2.75
CA GLU A 47 -20.40 -22.77 -2.51
C GLU A 47 -19.25 -23.57 -1.90
N ALA A 48 -18.01 -23.24 -2.26
CA ALA A 48 -16.82 -23.92 -1.75
C ALA A 48 -16.46 -23.54 -0.29
N ARG A 49 -17.08 -22.52 0.29
CA ARG A 49 -16.78 -22.02 1.64
C ARG A 49 -17.72 -22.70 2.64
N THR A 50 -17.18 -23.57 3.48
CA THR A 50 -17.92 -24.27 4.54
C THR A 50 -17.96 -23.49 5.86
N ASP A 51 -17.05 -22.53 6.04
CA ASP A 51 -16.99 -21.72 7.25
C ASP A 51 -18.09 -20.65 7.28
N PRO A 52 -18.61 -20.32 8.48
CA PRO A 52 -19.60 -19.26 8.63
C PRO A 52 -19.04 -17.93 8.10
N ALA A 53 -19.73 -17.35 7.13
CA ALA A 53 -19.36 -16.06 6.58
C ALA A 53 -19.44 -14.96 7.64
N TRP A 54 -18.52 -13.99 7.57
CA TRP A 54 -18.50 -12.83 8.46
C TRP A 54 -19.85 -12.10 8.46
N ARG A 55 -20.23 -11.58 9.63
CA ARG A 55 -21.41 -10.74 9.83
C ARG A 55 -20.98 -9.49 10.61
N PRO A 56 -21.56 -8.31 10.32
CA PRO A 56 -21.33 -7.11 11.11
C PRO A 56 -21.62 -7.38 12.57
N THR A 57 -20.71 -6.96 13.44
CA THR A 57 -20.80 -7.20 14.88
C THR A 57 -21.78 -6.24 15.57
N GLY A 58 -22.26 -5.22 14.84
CA GLY A 58 -22.98 -4.06 15.40
C GLY A 58 -22.02 -2.99 15.97
N SER A 59 -20.73 -3.31 15.99
CA SER A 59 -19.54 -2.49 16.21
C SER A 59 -18.98 -1.72 14.99
N PRO A 60 -19.36 -0.47 14.64
CA PRO A 60 -18.78 0.17 13.45
C PRO A 60 -17.24 0.24 13.48
N ALA A 61 -16.65 0.47 14.66
CA ALA A 61 -15.21 0.52 14.84
C ALA A 61 -14.52 -0.84 14.60
N VAL A 62 -15.16 -1.94 15.04
CA VAL A 62 -14.64 -3.31 14.89
C VAL A 62 -14.79 -3.79 13.45
N ASP A 63 -15.94 -3.51 12.85
CA ASP A 63 -16.27 -3.89 11.47
C ASP A 63 -15.35 -3.15 10.48
N LEU A 64 -15.16 -1.85 10.69
CA LEU A 64 -14.23 -1.04 9.90
C LEU A 64 -12.79 -1.53 10.04
N ARG A 65 -12.35 -1.86 11.27
CA ARG A 65 -11.00 -2.40 11.48
C ARG A 65 -10.78 -3.66 10.66
N THR A 66 -11.73 -4.59 10.68
CA THR A 66 -11.63 -5.86 9.92
C THR A 66 -11.47 -5.60 8.42
N HIS A 67 -12.21 -4.63 7.89
CA HIS A 67 -12.10 -4.23 6.48
C HIS A 67 -10.76 -3.54 6.15
N LEU A 68 -10.22 -2.72 7.05
CA LEU A 68 -9.00 -1.94 6.82
C LEU A 68 -7.69 -2.73 6.99
N VAL A 69 -7.70 -3.80 7.79
CA VAL A 69 -6.53 -4.63 8.08
C VAL A 69 -5.71 -5.02 6.83
N PRO A 70 -6.28 -5.57 5.74
CA PRO A 70 -5.49 -5.97 4.57
C PRO A 70 -4.71 -4.80 3.95
N TYR A 71 -5.30 -3.62 3.85
CA TYR A 71 -4.65 -2.43 3.30
C TYR A 71 -3.52 -1.93 4.21
N LEU A 72 -3.77 -1.90 5.53
CA LEU A 72 -2.76 -1.48 6.50
C LEU A 72 -1.57 -2.44 6.55
N LEU A 73 -1.82 -3.75 6.39
CA LEU A 73 -0.75 -4.76 6.29
C LEU A 73 0.08 -4.57 5.03
N GLN A 74 -0.56 -4.35 3.87
CA GLN A 74 0.14 -4.07 2.62
C GLN A 74 1.02 -2.81 2.73
N GLN A 75 0.49 -1.73 3.33
CA GLN A 75 1.25 -0.50 3.53
C GLN A 75 2.44 -0.71 4.48
N ARG A 76 2.24 -1.44 5.58
CA ARG A 76 3.31 -1.79 6.53
C ARG A 76 4.44 -2.54 5.84
N ASP A 77 4.12 -3.54 5.04
CA ASP A 77 5.12 -4.39 4.40
C ASP A 77 5.90 -3.62 3.30
N TYR A 78 5.23 -2.73 2.58
CA TYR A 78 5.87 -1.78 1.66
C TYR A 78 6.85 -0.86 2.37
N LEU A 79 6.46 -0.27 3.50
CA LEU A 79 7.32 0.63 4.27
C LEU A 79 8.53 -0.11 4.85
N ARG A 80 8.36 -1.36 5.31
CA ARG A 80 9.46 -2.20 5.76
C ARG A 80 10.47 -2.47 4.66
N LEU A 81 10.00 -2.75 3.44
CA LEU A 81 10.89 -2.96 2.30
C LEU A 81 11.69 -1.69 1.98
N LYS A 82 11.04 -0.52 1.95
CA LYS A 82 11.71 0.76 1.75
C LYS A 82 12.75 1.05 2.82
N LEU A 83 12.39 0.83 4.09
CA LEU A 83 13.29 1.04 5.22
C LEU A 83 14.52 0.12 5.13
N LYS A 84 14.33 -1.14 4.72
CA LYS A 84 15.44 -2.08 4.53
C LYS A 84 16.41 -1.59 3.47
N ARG A 85 15.91 -1.19 2.29
CA ARG A 85 16.76 -0.64 1.21
C ARG A 85 17.53 0.59 1.65
N ALA A 86 16.86 1.55 2.29
CA ALA A 86 17.50 2.77 2.77
C ALA A 86 18.61 2.47 3.80
N LYS A 87 18.42 1.46 4.66
CA LYS A 87 19.45 1.03 5.62
C LYS A 87 20.65 0.40 4.93
N GLU A 88 20.43 -0.45 3.93
CA GLU A 88 21.49 -1.10 3.15
C GLU A 88 22.31 -0.06 2.37
N GLU A 89 21.65 0.88 1.70
CA GLU A 89 22.29 1.98 0.99
C GLU A 89 23.10 2.87 1.93
N ASN A 90 22.53 3.24 3.09
CA ASN A 90 23.24 4.05 4.07
C ASN A 90 24.46 3.32 4.65
N ALA A 91 24.36 2.01 4.89
CA ALA A 91 25.51 1.22 5.34
C ALA A 91 26.64 1.19 4.30
N ALA A 92 26.31 1.01 3.03
CA ALA A 92 27.29 1.04 1.94
C ALA A 92 27.94 2.43 1.79
N LEU A 93 27.14 3.50 1.86
CA LEU A 93 27.64 4.87 1.83
C LEU A 93 28.53 5.19 3.03
N ALA A 94 28.14 4.75 4.24
CA ALA A 94 28.94 4.93 5.44
C ALA A 94 30.32 4.24 5.33
N GLN A 95 30.36 3.02 4.75
CA GLN A 95 31.62 2.33 4.46
C GLN A 95 32.50 3.13 3.49
N SER A 96 31.92 3.60 2.38
CA SER A 96 32.65 4.44 1.41
C SER A 96 33.19 5.74 2.03
N VAL A 97 32.44 6.37 2.94
CA VAL A 97 32.89 7.55 3.68
C VAL A 97 34.08 7.21 4.59
N LEU A 98 34.06 6.07 5.30
CA LEU A 98 35.17 5.65 6.15
C LEU A 98 36.44 5.38 5.33
N GLU A 99 36.31 4.68 4.20
CA GLU A 99 37.41 4.44 3.25
C GLU A 99 37.96 5.77 2.71
N GLY A 100 37.07 6.69 2.33
CA GLY A 100 37.44 8.02 1.88
C GLY A 100 38.21 8.81 2.94
N ARG A 101 37.75 8.79 4.20
CA ARG A 101 38.44 9.43 5.34
C ARG A 101 39.83 8.85 5.56
N SER A 102 39.96 7.52 5.58
CA SER A 102 41.25 6.84 5.71
C SER A 102 42.22 7.24 4.59
N ARG A 103 41.73 7.33 3.35
CA ARG A 103 42.52 7.79 2.21
C ARG A 103 42.97 9.24 2.39
N VAL A 104 42.09 10.14 2.82
CA VAL A 104 42.45 11.54 3.10
C VAL A 104 43.50 11.63 4.20
N GLU A 105 43.33 10.90 5.30
CA GLU A 105 44.32 10.85 6.39
C GLU A 105 45.70 10.38 5.90
N SER A 106 45.75 9.35 5.04
CA SER A 106 47.01 8.89 4.45
C SER A 106 47.68 9.95 3.57
N LEU A 107 46.90 10.68 2.76
CA LEU A 107 47.42 11.73 1.88
C LEU A 107 47.94 12.93 2.69
N VAL A 108 47.23 13.28 3.78
CA VAL A 108 47.66 14.34 4.70
C VAL A 108 49.01 13.98 5.33
N ARG A 109 49.20 12.74 5.79
CA ARG A 109 50.49 12.28 6.33
C ARG A 109 51.62 12.41 5.31
N VAL A 110 51.41 11.93 4.08
CA VAL A 110 52.42 12.02 3.01
C VAL A 110 52.76 13.48 2.71
N ARG A 111 51.75 14.37 2.64
CA ARG A 111 51.98 15.81 2.45
C ARG A 111 52.85 16.38 3.58
N ASP A 112 52.54 16.03 4.83
CA ASP A 112 53.27 16.55 5.99
C ASP A 112 54.72 16.07 6.03
N GLU A 113 54.97 14.80 5.74
CA GLU A 113 56.32 14.26 5.59
C GLU A 113 57.12 14.99 4.49
N GLN A 114 56.49 15.24 3.34
CA GLN A 114 57.12 16.00 2.25
C GLN A 114 57.42 17.44 2.68
N CYS A 115 56.48 18.13 3.33
CA CYS A 115 56.70 19.49 3.82
C CYS A 115 57.84 19.55 4.83
N GLN A 116 57.92 18.59 5.76
CA GLN A 116 59.02 18.50 6.73
C GLN A 116 60.37 18.28 6.04
N ARG A 117 60.44 17.39 5.04
CA ARG A 117 61.66 17.17 4.26
C ARG A 117 62.12 18.44 3.55
N TRP A 118 61.20 19.17 2.93
CA TRP A 118 61.51 20.45 2.28
C TRP A 118 61.97 21.52 3.28
N GLN A 119 61.34 21.60 4.45
CA GLN A 119 61.77 22.50 5.53
C GLN A 119 63.19 22.19 6.00
N GLN A 120 63.51 20.92 6.25
CA GLN A 120 64.85 20.48 6.63
C GLN A 120 65.90 20.82 5.57
N CYS A 121 65.62 20.55 4.29
CA CYS A 121 66.53 20.94 3.21
C CYS A 121 66.75 22.46 3.17
N THR A 122 65.69 23.24 3.37
CA THR A 122 65.77 24.71 3.37
C THR A 122 66.61 25.21 4.55
N GLU A 123 66.43 24.63 5.75
CA GLU A 123 67.20 24.96 6.95
C GLU A 123 68.69 24.64 6.78
N LEU A 124 69.03 23.46 6.24
CA LEU A 124 70.41 23.07 5.95
C LEU A 124 71.06 24.05 4.95
N CYS A 125 70.39 24.36 3.84
CA CYS A 125 70.90 25.35 2.88
C CYS A 125 71.15 26.72 3.54
N ARG A 126 70.30 27.12 4.48
CA ARG A 126 70.45 28.37 5.23
C ARG A 126 71.64 28.35 6.19
N GLN A 127 71.94 27.20 6.79
CA GLN A 127 73.11 27.00 7.66
C GLN A 127 74.41 27.05 6.84
N PHE A 128 74.48 26.35 5.70
CA PHE A 128 75.65 26.42 4.81
C PHE A 128 75.92 27.84 4.29
N GLN A 129 74.89 28.66 4.05
CA GLN A 129 75.06 30.06 3.66
C GLN A 129 75.58 30.98 4.79
N LEU A 130 75.43 30.59 6.06
CA LEU A 130 75.97 31.34 7.20
C LEU A 130 77.40 30.91 7.55
N ASP A 131 77.82 29.71 7.18
CA ASP A 131 79.17 29.18 7.41
C ASP A 131 80.19 29.64 6.33
N GLU A 132 79.73 30.15 5.18
CA GLU A 132 80.58 30.72 4.12
C GLU A 132 80.84 32.24 4.26
N HIS A 133 80.30 32.89 5.30
CA HIS A 133 80.49 34.31 5.60
C HIS A 133 81.24 34.53 6.92
#